data_AF-A0A9E3RTI7-F1
#
_entry.id   AF-A0A9E3RTI7-F1
#
_cell.length_a   1.000
_cell.length_b   1.000
_cell.length_c   1.000
_cell.angle_alpha   90.00
_cell.angle_beta   90.00
_cell.angle_gamma   90.00
#
_symmetry.space_group_name_H-M   'P 1'
#
loop_
_entity.id
_entity.type
_entity.pdbx_description
1 polymer ?
#
loop_
_entity_poly.entity_id
_entity_poly.type
_entity_poly.pdbx_seq_one_letter_code
_entity_poly.pdbx_strand_id
1 'polypeptide(L)'
;MCNLAYNLYPGLAGVDGPSVYPEYLTDYQIARCPSDSNGNTVLSPDLPEFETAAAEIAAGLTNGTVLPACMQLHVSMPRSYFYMGFATETPAQGLAAAQGWFNQAIVNISWLANVRALGLDCPYGTTVNFLTRDSDLDIDSLVGAGATEADGSPVPATLYRLREGIERFVISDINNPAASAKAQSEMPILWDAWGNTQNMYGATPADSSAGVVIFNHVPGGSNVLYMDGHVRFLKLKEEYPCADDPEGTYGEDFSGFCAAGAGYG
;
A
#
# COMPACT_ATOMS: atom_id res chain seq x y z
N MET A 1 10.70 -19.67 -21.76
CA MET A 1 11.66 -19.50 -20.64
C MET A 1 11.09 -18.41 -19.76
N CYS A 2 10.40 -18.82 -18.70
CA CYS A 2 9.59 -17.98 -17.82
C CYS A 2 10.47 -17.59 -16.63
N ASN A 3 10.97 -16.36 -16.59
CA ASN A 3 11.62 -15.79 -15.41
C ASN A 3 10.69 -14.72 -14.84
N LEU A 4 9.71 -15.16 -14.04
CA LEU A 4 8.96 -14.29 -13.14
C LEU A 4 9.76 -14.23 -11.84
N ALA A 5 10.74 -13.34 -11.78
CA ALA A 5 11.32 -12.92 -10.51
C ALA A 5 10.31 -11.97 -9.88
N TYR A 6 9.54 -12.48 -8.93
CA TYR A 6 8.64 -11.70 -8.08
C TYR A 6 9.46 -10.72 -7.25
N ASN A 7 9.64 -9.51 -7.77
CA ASN A 7 10.17 -8.38 -7.00
C ASN A 7 9.07 -7.94 -6.04
N LEU A 8 9.21 -8.33 -4.78
CA LEU A 8 8.37 -7.85 -3.70
C LEU A 8 8.80 -6.44 -3.38
N TYR A 9 7.98 -5.48 -3.78
CA TYR A 9 8.19 -4.05 -3.58
C TYR A 9 7.59 -3.66 -2.22
N PRO A 10 8.41 -3.55 -1.16
CA PRO A 10 7.90 -3.19 0.16
C PRO A 10 7.62 -1.69 0.17
N GLY A 11 6.35 -1.29 0.24
CA GLY A 11 5.99 0.11 0.43
C GLY A 11 4.94 0.65 -0.53
N LEU A 12 4.45 -0.14 -1.49
CA LEU A 12 3.13 0.16 -2.02
C LEU A 12 2.15 -0.22 -0.92
N ALA A 13 1.39 0.75 -0.41
CA ALA A 13 0.39 0.53 0.64
C ALA A 13 0.90 0.22 2.05
N GLY A 14 2.22 0.24 2.30
CA GLY A 14 2.80 -0.10 3.61
C GLY A 14 3.46 1.10 4.28
N VAL A 15 3.54 1.09 5.60
CA VAL A 15 4.33 2.09 6.33
C VAL A 15 5.82 1.88 6.09
N ASP A 16 6.63 2.94 6.19
CA ASP A 16 8.08 2.83 6.06
C ASP A 16 8.67 2.18 7.31
N GLY A 17 8.93 0.87 7.25
CA GLY A 17 9.41 0.06 8.37
C GLY A 17 10.65 0.63 9.07
N PRO A 18 11.70 1.08 8.36
CA PRO A 18 12.85 1.76 8.96
C PRO A 18 12.49 3.01 9.80
N SER A 19 11.38 3.69 9.50
CA SER A 19 10.93 4.87 10.24
C SER A 19 10.09 4.56 11.47
N VAL A 20 9.49 3.36 11.55
CA VAL A 20 8.58 2.98 12.66
C VAL A 20 9.11 1.84 13.53
N TYR A 21 9.89 0.92 12.98
CA TYR A 21 10.37 -0.27 13.69
C TYR A 21 11.86 -0.18 14.02
N PRO A 22 12.28 -0.52 15.25
CA PRO A 22 11.46 -1.06 16.35
C PRO A 22 10.86 -0.02 17.30
N GLU A 23 11.19 1.27 17.17
CA GLU A 23 10.96 2.26 18.22
C GLU A 23 9.47 2.58 18.46
N TYR A 24 8.67 2.67 17.41
CA TYR A 24 7.24 3.03 17.46
C TYR A 24 6.33 1.82 17.22
N LEU A 25 6.78 0.87 16.41
CA LEU A 25 6.15 -0.42 16.15
C LEU A 25 6.96 -1.51 16.85
N THR A 26 6.81 -1.64 18.16
CA THR A 26 7.59 -2.60 18.95
C THR A 26 7.15 -4.05 18.73
N ASP A 27 5.93 -4.25 18.24
CA ASP A 27 5.35 -5.57 17.95
C ASP A 27 4.88 -5.61 16.49
N TYR A 28 5.48 -6.51 15.70
CA TYR A 28 5.15 -6.70 14.29
C TYR A 28 3.73 -7.25 14.10
N GLN A 29 3.13 -7.90 15.11
CA GLN A 29 1.76 -8.41 15.06
C GLN A 29 0.72 -7.31 14.90
N ILE A 30 1.04 -6.06 15.28
CA ILE A 30 0.16 -4.90 15.09
C ILE A 30 -0.07 -4.62 13.60
N ALA A 31 0.89 -4.98 12.74
CA ALA A 31 0.76 -4.83 11.30
C ALA A 31 -0.22 -5.84 10.68
N ARG A 32 -0.83 -6.75 11.46
CA ARG A 32 -1.88 -7.66 10.99
C ARG A 32 -3.17 -7.43 11.78
N CYS A 33 -4.30 -7.41 11.07
CA CYS A 33 -5.61 -7.38 11.71
C CYS A 33 -5.99 -8.78 12.23
N PRO A 34 -6.47 -8.92 13.47
CA PRO A 34 -6.93 -10.22 14.00
C PRO A 34 -8.11 -10.84 13.23
N SER A 35 -8.92 -10.03 12.54
CA SER A 35 -10.04 -10.52 11.71
C SER A 35 -9.64 -10.80 10.27
N ASP A 36 -8.41 -10.51 9.88
CA ASP A 36 -7.86 -10.91 8.59
C ASP A 36 -7.53 -12.41 8.62
N SER A 37 -8.48 -13.20 8.12
CA SER A 37 -8.35 -14.66 8.05
C SER A 37 -7.28 -15.12 7.06
N ASN A 38 -6.81 -14.23 6.16
CA ASN A 38 -6.12 -14.60 4.93
C ASN A 38 -4.82 -13.82 4.66
N GLY A 39 -4.33 -13.05 5.65
CA GLY A 39 -3.19 -12.12 5.60
C GLY A 39 -1.87 -12.58 4.95
N ASN A 40 -1.78 -13.79 4.41
CA ASN A 40 -0.56 -14.51 4.06
C ASN A 40 -0.33 -14.74 2.55
N THR A 41 -1.33 -14.81 1.69
CA THR A 41 -1.23 -15.66 0.47
C THR A 41 -0.97 -14.98 -0.90
N VAL A 42 -0.65 -13.68 -0.98
CA VAL A 42 -0.81 -12.96 -2.30
C VAL A 42 0.44 -12.60 -3.02
N LEU A 43 1.47 -12.27 -2.26
CA LEU A 43 2.63 -11.66 -2.84
C LEU A 43 3.41 -12.70 -3.70
N SER A 44 3.25 -13.99 -3.37
CA SER A 44 3.50 -15.18 -4.20
C SER A 44 3.09 -16.42 -3.38
N PRO A 45 2.59 -17.52 -3.99
CA PRO A 45 2.39 -18.80 -3.28
C PRO A 45 3.68 -19.36 -2.67
N ASP A 46 4.85 -18.86 -3.09
CA ASP A 46 6.16 -19.25 -2.57
C ASP A 46 6.59 -18.45 -1.33
N LEU A 47 5.80 -17.45 -0.89
CA LEU A 47 6.15 -16.68 0.31
C LEU A 47 5.59 -17.32 1.57
N PRO A 48 6.39 -17.34 2.66
CA PRO A 48 5.91 -17.81 3.94
C PRO A 48 4.76 -16.93 4.45
N GLU A 49 3.87 -17.58 5.21
CA GLU A 49 2.88 -16.90 6.05
C GLU A 49 3.53 -15.80 6.90
N PHE A 50 2.83 -14.70 7.19
CA PHE A 50 3.38 -13.54 7.90
C PHE A 50 4.02 -13.95 9.23
N GLU A 51 3.32 -14.74 10.05
CA GLU A 51 3.85 -15.23 11.32
C GLU A 51 5.04 -16.17 11.15
N THR A 52 4.97 -17.05 10.14
CA THR A 52 6.07 -17.98 9.82
C THR A 52 7.31 -17.20 9.40
N ALA A 53 7.14 -16.21 8.53
CA ALA A 53 8.21 -15.34 8.08
C ALA A 53 8.81 -14.52 9.23
N ALA A 54 7.97 -13.99 10.13
CA ALA A 54 8.41 -13.28 11.31
C ALA A 54 9.24 -14.18 12.24
N ALA A 55 8.78 -15.41 12.47
CA ALA A 55 9.47 -16.39 13.31
C ALA A 55 10.82 -16.81 12.69
N GLU A 56 10.86 -17.03 11.37
CA GLU A 56 12.09 -17.33 10.63
C GLU A 56 13.07 -16.15 10.68
N ILE A 57 12.61 -14.91 10.50
CA ILE A 57 13.43 -13.71 10.66
C ILE A 57 13.98 -13.64 12.09
N ALA A 58 13.12 -13.76 13.12
CA ALA A 58 13.55 -13.68 14.51
C ALA A 58 14.59 -14.76 14.88
N ALA A 59 14.39 -15.99 14.42
CA ALA A 59 15.35 -17.08 14.59
C ALA A 59 16.66 -16.79 13.84
N GLY A 60 16.57 -16.29 12.61
CA GLY A 60 17.71 -15.93 11.78
C GLY A 60 18.53 -14.77 12.36
N LEU A 61 17.88 -13.78 12.97
CA LEU A 61 18.55 -12.68 13.68
C LEU A 61 19.34 -13.19 14.87
N THR A 62 18.77 -14.13 15.63
CA THR A 62 19.44 -14.75 16.79
C THR A 62 20.65 -15.58 16.35
N ASN A 63 20.53 -16.27 15.21
CA ASN A 63 21.58 -17.14 14.68
C ASN A 63 22.62 -16.40 13.81
N GLY A 64 22.42 -15.10 13.55
CA GLY A 64 23.28 -14.32 12.66
C GLY A 64 23.20 -14.73 11.18
N THR A 65 22.10 -15.35 10.77
CA THR A 65 21.86 -15.85 9.41
C THR A 65 20.88 -14.97 8.61
N VAL A 66 20.42 -13.86 9.18
CA VAL A 66 19.49 -12.89 8.57
C VAL A 66 19.87 -11.48 9.02
N LEU A 67 19.67 -10.46 8.15
CA LEU A 67 19.89 -9.06 8.51
C LEU A 67 18.75 -8.47 9.36
N PRO A 68 19.03 -7.56 10.32
CA PRO A 68 17.99 -6.79 11.03
C PRO A 68 16.99 -6.09 10.12
N ALA A 69 17.46 -5.66 8.96
CA ALA A 69 16.67 -5.11 7.87
C ALA A 69 15.51 -6.02 7.41
N CYS A 70 15.60 -7.35 7.55
CA CYS A 70 14.51 -8.22 7.14
C CYS A 70 13.23 -8.01 7.98
N MET A 71 13.36 -7.60 9.24
CA MET A 71 12.18 -7.29 10.06
C MET A 71 11.57 -5.93 9.67
N GLN A 72 12.39 -4.93 9.37
CA GLN A 72 11.93 -3.65 8.81
C GLN A 72 11.21 -3.85 7.48
N LEU A 73 11.75 -4.72 6.62
CA LEU A 73 11.11 -5.14 5.37
C LEU A 73 9.75 -5.81 5.62
N HIS A 74 9.71 -6.74 6.57
CA HIS A 74 8.52 -7.50 6.92
C HIS A 74 7.36 -6.59 7.36
N VAL A 75 7.62 -5.63 8.24
CA VAL A 75 6.59 -4.68 8.70
C VAL A 75 6.25 -3.59 7.68
N SER A 76 7.09 -3.41 6.65
CA SER A 76 6.79 -2.49 5.54
C SER A 76 5.86 -3.12 4.50
N MET A 77 5.65 -4.43 4.55
CA MET A 77 4.71 -5.10 3.64
C MET A 77 3.29 -4.80 4.11
N PRO A 78 2.40 -4.33 3.22
CA PRO A 78 1.02 -4.09 3.58
C PRO A 78 0.33 -5.43 3.88
N ARG A 79 -0.16 -5.57 5.12
CA ARG A 79 -0.83 -6.78 5.63
C ARG A 79 -2.03 -6.31 6.41
N SER A 80 -3.21 -6.78 6.05
CA SER A 80 -4.50 -6.23 6.44
C SER A 80 -4.73 -4.72 6.14
N TYR A 81 -3.75 -3.84 6.26
CA TYR A 81 -3.93 -2.39 6.14
C TYR A 81 -3.26 -1.84 4.89
N PHE A 82 -3.89 -0.83 4.29
CA PHE A 82 -3.37 -0.05 3.19
C PHE A 82 -3.06 1.37 3.68
N TYR A 83 -1.79 1.76 3.63
CA TYR A 83 -1.29 3.11 3.91
C TYR A 83 -0.98 3.84 2.59
N MET A 84 -1.70 4.92 2.31
CA MET A 84 -1.53 5.66 1.04
C MET A 84 -0.24 6.47 0.99
N GLY A 85 0.13 7.13 2.08
CA GLY A 85 1.34 7.96 2.14
C GLY A 85 1.32 9.23 1.27
N PHE A 86 0.27 9.47 0.49
CA PHE A 86 0.08 10.65 -0.35
C PHE A 86 -1.27 11.30 -0.08
N ALA A 87 -1.34 12.63 -0.23
CA ALA A 87 -2.56 13.41 -0.13
C ALA A 87 -3.40 13.20 -1.40
N THR A 88 -4.47 12.42 -1.28
CA THR A 88 -5.37 12.05 -2.37
C THR A 88 -6.82 12.19 -1.93
N GLU A 89 -7.68 12.62 -2.85
CA GLU A 89 -9.10 12.92 -2.59
C GLU A 89 -10.06 12.08 -3.44
N THR A 90 -9.54 11.37 -4.46
CA THR A 90 -10.33 10.60 -5.44
C THR A 90 -9.71 9.24 -5.76
N PRO A 91 -10.49 8.27 -6.28
CA PRO A 91 -9.94 6.99 -6.74
C PRO A 91 -8.88 7.16 -7.84
N ALA A 92 -9.09 8.06 -8.81
CA ALA A 92 -8.08 8.39 -9.82
C ALA A 92 -6.77 8.90 -9.20
N GLN A 93 -6.82 9.80 -8.21
CA GLN A 93 -5.60 10.25 -7.51
C GLN A 93 -4.93 9.12 -6.73
N GLY A 94 -5.71 8.29 -6.03
CA GLY A 94 -5.20 7.13 -5.30
C GLY A 94 -4.51 6.13 -6.23
N LEU A 95 -5.11 5.84 -7.39
CA LEU A 95 -4.55 4.97 -8.41
C LEU A 95 -3.27 5.57 -9.03
N ALA A 96 -3.29 6.86 -9.38
CA ALA A 96 -2.12 7.55 -9.91
C ALA A 96 -0.96 7.57 -8.90
N ALA A 97 -1.25 7.79 -7.61
CA ALA A 97 -0.25 7.72 -6.55
C ALA A 97 0.39 6.32 -6.47
N ALA A 98 -0.43 5.27 -6.51
CA ALA A 98 0.05 3.90 -6.48
C ALA A 98 0.91 3.54 -7.71
N GLN A 99 0.44 3.89 -8.91
CA GLN A 99 1.19 3.66 -10.15
C GLN A 99 2.48 4.47 -10.20
N GLY A 100 2.43 5.75 -9.81
CA GLY A 100 3.59 6.63 -9.78
C GLY A 100 4.68 6.11 -8.86
N TRP A 101 4.31 5.65 -7.65
CA TRP A 101 5.25 5.01 -6.73
C TRP A 101 5.90 3.77 -7.34
N PHE A 102 5.09 2.89 -7.96
CA PHE A 102 5.57 1.67 -8.59
C PHE A 102 6.56 1.95 -9.73
N ASN A 103 6.24 2.88 -10.62
CA ASN A 103 7.09 3.24 -11.75
C ASN A 103 8.40 3.87 -11.28
N GLN A 104 8.36 4.69 -10.24
CA GLN A 104 9.58 5.21 -9.66
C GLN A 104 10.45 4.14 -8.95
N ALA A 105 9.87 3.00 -8.53
CA ALA A 105 10.60 1.88 -7.94
C ALA A 105 11.30 1.03 -9.03
N ILE A 106 10.64 0.79 -10.17
CA ILE A 106 11.21 0.06 -11.32
C ILE A 106 12.50 0.70 -11.85
N VAL A 107 12.59 2.04 -11.87
CA VAL A 107 13.75 2.78 -12.39
C VAL A 107 15.03 2.55 -11.57
N ASN A 108 14.93 2.08 -10.31
CA ASN A 108 16.08 1.90 -9.42
C ASN A 108 16.50 0.43 -9.19
N ILE A 109 15.83 -0.54 -9.82
CA ILE A 109 16.23 -1.96 -9.76
C ILE A 109 17.32 -2.22 -10.81
N SER A 110 18.53 -1.71 -10.56
CA SER A 110 19.72 -2.07 -11.32
C SER A 110 20.48 -3.19 -10.59
N TRP A 111 20.28 -4.43 -11.04
CA TRP A 111 21.16 -5.61 -10.85
C TRP A 111 21.78 -5.84 -9.45
N LEU A 112 20.98 -6.20 -8.45
CA LEU A 112 21.47 -6.73 -7.17
C LEU A 112 21.53 -8.26 -7.18
N ALA A 113 22.50 -8.81 -7.92
CA ALA A 113 22.80 -10.24 -7.92
C ALA A 113 23.67 -10.70 -6.71
N ASN A 114 23.99 -9.84 -5.74
CA ASN A 114 25.15 -10.06 -4.84
C ASN A 114 24.88 -10.00 -3.33
N VAL A 115 23.71 -10.39 -2.82
CA VAL A 115 23.53 -10.62 -1.35
C VAL A 115 23.35 -12.10 -0.98
N ARG A 116 22.87 -12.94 -1.92
CA ARG A 116 22.83 -14.41 -1.80
C ARG A 116 24.20 -15.05 -1.50
N ALA A 117 25.30 -14.34 -1.74
CA ALA A 117 26.66 -14.83 -1.51
C ALA A 117 27.12 -14.75 -0.04
N LEU A 118 26.37 -14.10 0.86
CA LEU A 118 26.74 -13.91 2.27
C LEU A 118 25.91 -14.74 3.26
N GLY A 119 24.88 -15.48 2.81
CA GLY A 119 24.05 -16.32 3.68
C GLY A 119 23.18 -15.54 4.67
N LEU A 120 22.75 -14.33 4.31
CA LEU A 120 21.98 -13.39 5.14
C LEU A 120 20.58 -13.07 4.56
N ASP A 121 20.04 -13.95 3.73
CA ASP A 121 18.82 -13.71 2.96
C ASP A 121 17.58 -13.62 3.87
N CYS A 122 16.65 -12.71 3.55
CA CYS A 122 15.33 -12.72 4.17
C CYS A 122 14.54 -13.95 3.68
N PRO A 123 13.56 -14.47 4.45
CA PRO A 123 12.70 -15.60 4.03
C PRO A 123 11.98 -15.40 2.68
N TYR A 124 11.88 -14.16 2.22
CA TYR A 124 11.25 -13.78 0.97
C TYR A 124 12.14 -13.97 -0.27
N GLY A 125 13.38 -14.46 -0.10
CA GLY A 125 14.31 -14.70 -1.21
C GLY A 125 14.78 -13.44 -1.94
N THR A 126 14.61 -12.27 -1.32
CA THR A 126 14.92 -10.93 -1.86
C THR A 126 16.05 -10.24 -1.10
N THR A 127 16.71 -9.29 -1.76
CA THR A 127 17.69 -8.39 -1.15
C THR A 127 16.98 -7.19 -0.54
N VAL A 128 17.31 -6.82 0.71
CA VAL A 128 16.82 -5.58 1.33
C VAL A 128 17.43 -4.36 0.66
N ASN A 129 16.63 -3.68 -0.16
CA ASN A 129 16.94 -2.33 -0.63
C ASN A 129 15.81 -1.40 -0.15
N PHE A 130 16.08 -0.65 0.91
CA PHE A 130 15.17 0.41 1.36
C PHE A 130 15.37 1.62 0.46
N LEU A 131 14.54 1.73 -0.57
CA LEU A 131 14.38 3.00 -1.25
C LEU A 131 13.40 3.84 -0.42
N THR A 132 13.89 4.45 0.66
CA THR A 132 13.14 5.49 1.37
C THR A 132 12.98 6.66 0.41
N ARG A 133 11.81 6.80 -0.22
CA ARG A 133 11.51 7.97 -1.04
C ARG A 133 10.33 8.71 -0.48
N ASP A 134 10.67 9.83 0.16
CA ASP A 134 9.77 10.73 0.87
C ASP A 134 9.46 12.00 0.04
N SER A 135 9.62 11.91 -1.29
CA SER A 135 9.35 13.02 -2.20
C SER A 135 7.91 12.98 -2.71
N ASP A 136 7.41 14.16 -3.08
CA ASP A 136 6.17 14.29 -3.86
C ASP A 136 6.29 13.54 -5.22
N LEU A 137 5.16 13.12 -5.77
CA LEU A 137 5.09 12.41 -7.05
C LEU A 137 4.81 13.38 -8.19
N ASP A 138 5.66 13.35 -9.21
CA ASP A 138 5.43 14.01 -10.50
C ASP A 138 4.64 13.04 -11.41
N ILE A 139 3.32 13.20 -11.46
CA ILE A 139 2.41 12.28 -12.14
C ILE A 139 2.65 12.26 -13.65
N ASP A 140 2.94 13.43 -14.25
CA ASP A 140 3.19 13.54 -15.68
C ASP A 140 4.40 12.69 -16.11
N SER A 141 5.46 12.68 -15.30
CA SER A 141 6.68 11.92 -15.60
C SER A 141 6.56 10.42 -15.26
N LEU A 142 5.75 10.07 -14.25
CA LEU A 142 5.75 8.73 -13.66
C LEU A 142 4.60 7.86 -14.14
N VAL A 143 3.44 8.46 -14.40
CA VAL A 143 2.23 7.77 -14.86
C VAL A 143 1.98 8.08 -16.34
N GLY A 144 2.40 9.27 -16.78
CA GLY A 144 2.20 9.77 -18.14
C GLY A 144 1.04 10.77 -18.22
N ALA A 145 1.07 11.61 -19.26
CA ALA A 145 0.01 12.58 -19.55
C ALA A 145 -1.27 11.86 -20.01
N GLY A 146 -2.11 11.44 -19.06
CA GLY A 146 -3.35 10.72 -19.35
C GLY A 146 -4.17 10.30 -18.13
N ALA A 147 -3.65 10.43 -16.90
CA ALA A 147 -4.45 10.25 -15.70
C ALA A 147 -5.50 11.37 -15.59
N THR A 148 -6.78 11.00 -15.58
CA THR A 148 -7.90 11.93 -15.48
C THR A 148 -8.84 11.53 -14.35
N GLU A 149 -9.41 12.53 -13.69
CA GLU A 149 -10.52 12.35 -12.76
C GLU A 149 -11.75 11.79 -13.50
N ALA A 150 -12.75 11.30 -12.75
CA ALA A 150 -13.99 10.76 -13.31
C ALA A 150 -14.78 11.76 -14.17
N ASP A 151 -14.62 13.07 -13.94
CA ASP A 151 -15.23 14.14 -14.74
C ASP A 151 -14.44 14.51 -16.00
N GLY A 152 -13.31 13.83 -16.26
CA GLY A 152 -12.43 14.05 -17.40
C GLY A 152 -11.43 15.19 -17.21
N SER A 153 -11.42 15.88 -16.07
CA SER A 153 -10.35 16.81 -15.72
C SER A 153 -9.04 16.06 -15.45
N PRO A 154 -7.87 16.67 -15.67
CA PRO A 154 -6.60 16.00 -15.38
C PRO A 154 -6.41 15.82 -13.87
N VAL A 155 -5.89 14.65 -13.46
CA VAL A 155 -5.33 14.47 -12.11
C VAL A 155 -4.22 15.51 -11.90
N PRO A 156 -4.03 16.07 -10.68
CA PRO A 156 -2.96 17.02 -10.42
C PRO A 156 -1.59 16.48 -10.85
N ALA A 157 -0.82 17.30 -11.58
CA ALA A 157 0.53 16.93 -12.05
C ALA A 157 1.49 16.59 -10.91
N THR A 158 1.21 17.07 -9.69
CA THR A 158 1.95 16.70 -8.48
C THR A 158 0.98 16.17 -7.42
N LEU A 159 1.23 14.95 -6.95
CA LEU A 159 0.60 14.41 -5.75
C LEU A 159 1.57 14.51 -4.58
N TYR A 160 1.12 15.15 -3.50
CA TYR A 160 1.99 15.47 -2.38
C TYR A 160 2.11 14.32 -1.40
N ARG A 161 3.31 14.10 -0.88
CA ARG A 161 3.57 13.20 0.25
C ARG A 161 2.86 13.72 1.51
N LEU A 162 2.23 12.83 2.27
CA LEU A 162 1.62 13.20 3.55
C LEU A 162 2.67 13.78 4.50
N ARG A 163 2.37 14.94 5.07
CA ARG A 163 3.19 15.65 6.06
C ARG A 163 2.31 16.62 6.83
N GLU A 164 2.78 17.06 8.00
CA GLU A 164 2.07 18.10 8.76
C GLU A 164 1.88 19.36 7.90
N GLY A 165 0.65 19.88 7.88
CA GLY A 165 0.30 21.05 7.10
C GLY A 165 0.10 20.76 5.61
N ILE A 166 0.00 19.50 5.16
CA ILE A 166 -0.22 19.18 3.74
C ILE A 166 -1.59 19.61 3.25
N GLU A 167 -2.58 19.70 4.13
CA GLU A 167 -3.95 20.09 3.80
C GLU A 167 -4.00 21.47 3.10
N ARG A 168 -3.05 22.38 3.38
CA ARG A 168 -2.98 23.69 2.74
C ARG A 168 -2.76 23.64 1.22
N PHE A 169 -2.27 22.53 0.70
CA PHE A 169 -2.00 22.34 -0.73
C PHE A 169 -3.20 21.73 -1.48
N VAL A 170 -4.20 21.20 -0.77
CA VAL A 170 -5.45 20.69 -1.36
C VAL A 170 -6.62 21.67 -1.20
N ILE A 171 -6.49 22.68 -0.33
CA ILE A 171 -7.51 23.71 -0.14
C ILE A 171 -7.45 24.76 -1.26
N SER A 172 -8.61 25.05 -1.85
CA SER A 172 -8.78 26.09 -2.87
C SER A 172 -8.87 27.52 -2.30
N ASP A 173 -9.40 27.72 -1.08
CA ASP A 173 -9.46 29.01 -0.40
C ASP A 173 -8.57 29.08 0.85
N ILE A 174 -7.33 29.52 0.66
CA ILE A 174 -6.34 29.68 1.73
C ILE A 174 -6.71 30.74 2.78
N ASN A 175 -7.65 31.64 2.47
CA ASN A 175 -8.06 32.69 3.39
C ASN A 175 -9.17 32.24 4.34
N ASN A 176 -9.69 31.02 4.16
CA ASN A 176 -10.66 30.42 5.06
C ASN A 176 -9.97 29.51 6.09
N PRO A 177 -9.81 29.94 7.35
CA PRO A 177 -9.12 29.15 8.38
C PRO A 177 -9.85 27.85 8.73
N ALA A 178 -11.14 27.71 8.42
CA ALA A 178 -11.89 26.47 8.63
C ALA A 178 -11.63 25.41 7.54
N ALA A 179 -11.08 25.81 6.39
CA ALA A 179 -10.86 24.91 5.27
C ALA A 179 -9.79 23.84 5.57
N SER A 180 -8.79 24.16 6.40
CA SER A 180 -7.75 23.20 6.79
C SER A 180 -8.28 22.06 7.64
N ALA A 181 -9.10 22.38 8.64
CA ALA A 181 -9.73 21.35 9.47
C ALA A 181 -10.61 20.43 8.62
N LYS A 182 -11.38 21.00 7.68
CA LYS A 182 -12.23 20.22 6.77
C LYS A 182 -11.42 19.28 5.87
N ALA A 183 -10.35 19.79 5.26
CA ALA A 183 -9.48 18.99 4.41
C ALA A 183 -8.81 17.84 5.18
N GLN A 184 -8.40 18.05 6.44
CA GLN A 184 -7.85 16.97 7.27
C GLN A 184 -8.89 15.89 7.61
N SER A 185 -10.16 16.26 7.78
CA SER A 185 -11.26 15.31 8.01
C SER A 185 -11.74 14.59 6.74
N GLU A 186 -11.29 14.99 5.55
CA GLU A 186 -11.71 14.38 4.28
C GLU A 186 -10.56 13.56 3.64
N MET A 187 -9.31 13.77 4.07
CA MET A 187 -8.14 13.09 3.52
C MET A 187 -7.84 11.76 4.24
N PRO A 188 -7.98 10.61 3.57
CA PRO A 188 -7.68 9.31 4.16
C PRO A 188 -6.16 9.06 4.18
N ILE A 189 -5.69 8.43 5.26
CA ILE A 189 -4.27 8.08 5.48
C ILE A 189 -4.07 6.57 5.40
N LEU A 190 -4.91 5.83 6.09
CA LEU A 190 -4.78 4.39 6.27
C LEU A 190 -6.18 3.76 6.34
N TRP A 191 -6.34 2.59 5.75
CA TRP A 191 -7.61 1.87 5.82
C TRP A 191 -7.43 0.36 5.84
N ASP A 192 -8.46 -0.36 6.27
CA ASP A 192 -8.51 -1.81 6.10
C ASP A 192 -8.53 -2.12 4.61
N ALA A 193 -7.69 -3.05 4.20
CA ALA A 193 -7.60 -3.48 2.83
C ALA A 193 -8.95 -4.02 2.33
N TRP A 194 -9.24 -3.66 1.09
CA TRP A 194 -10.51 -3.96 0.47
C TRP A 194 -10.32 -4.12 -1.04
N GLY A 195 -11.11 -4.97 -1.71
CA GLY A 195 -10.84 -5.26 -3.12
C GLY A 195 -11.87 -6.10 -3.84
N ASN A 196 -11.97 -5.93 -5.16
CA ASN A 196 -12.73 -6.83 -6.02
C ASN A 196 -11.89 -8.08 -6.41
N THR A 197 -12.50 -9.04 -7.10
CA THR A 197 -11.92 -10.35 -7.45
C THR A 197 -10.65 -10.31 -8.34
N GLN A 198 -10.22 -9.14 -8.81
CA GLN A 198 -9.07 -8.98 -9.70
C GLN A 198 -7.92 -8.28 -8.96
N ASN A 199 -6.79 -8.97 -8.85
CA ASN A 199 -5.60 -8.47 -8.17
C ASN A 199 -4.67 -7.69 -9.10
N MET A 200 -3.84 -6.83 -8.50
CA MET A 200 -2.75 -6.08 -9.15
C MET A 200 -1.69 -6.94 -9.85
N TYR A 201 -1.68 -8.26 -9.64
CA TYR A 201 -0.67 -9.21 -10.15
C TYR A 201 -1.21 -10.28 -11.10
N GLY A 202 -2.48 -10.18 -11.53
CA GLY A 202 -3.10 -11.13 -12.46
C GLY A 202 -3.30 -12.55 -11.94
N ALA A 203 -3.07 -12.82 -10.66
CA ALA A 203 -3.43 -14.09 -10.03
C ALA A 203 -4.92 -14.10 -9.67
N THR A 204 -5.72 -14.90 -10.38
CA THR A 204 -7.06 -15.26 -9.89
C THR A 204 -6.93 -15.85 -8.49
N PRO A 205 -7.67 -15.36 -7.47
CA PRO A 205 -7.67 -15.96 -6.14
C PRO A 205 -7.91 -17.47 -6.26
N ALA A 206 -7.27 -18.28 -5.43
CA ALA A 206 -7.52 -19.73 -5.41
C ALA A 206 -9.00 -20.04 -5.07
N ASP A 207 -9.67 -19.07 -4.46
CA ASP A 207 -11.13 -18.99 -4.29
C ASP A 207 -11.76 -17.83 -5.09
N SER A 208 -11.55 -17.81 -6.41
CA SER A 208 -12.29 -16.94 -7.33
C SER A 208 -13.75 -17.42 -7.51
N SER A 209 -14.39 -17.85 -6.43
CA SER A 209 -15.84 -18.02 -6.37
C SER A 209 -16.45 -16.63 -6.56
N ALA A 210 -17.01 -16.40 -7.74
CA ALA A 210 -17.67 -15.16 -8.15
C ALA A 210 -18.43 -14.50 -6.99
N GLY A 211 -17.93 -13.35 -6.51
CA GLY A 211 -18.63 -12.52 -5.53
C GLY A 211 -18.04 -12.42 -4.12
N VAL A 212 -16.90 -13.06 -3.81
CA VAL A 212 -16.20 -12.76 -2.54
C VAL A 212 -15.38 -11.50 -2.72
N VAL A 213 -15.87 -10.43 -2.10
CA VAL A 213 -15.18 -9.15 -2.07
C VAL A 213 -14.22 -9.19 -0.88
N ILE A 214 -12.96 -8.82 -1.10
CA ILE A 214 -11.86 -8.96 -0.13
C ILE A 214 -12.05 -7.90 0.94
N PHE A 215 -12.25 -8.25 2.22
CA PHE A 215 -12.23 -7.31 3.37
C PHE A 215 -11.75 -7.99 4.64
N ASN A 216 -11.19 -7.18 5.54
CA ASN A 216 -10.93 -7.60 6.92
C ASN A 216 -12.16 -7.51 7.83
N HIS A 217 -13.19 -6.74 7.44
CA HIS A 217 -14.35 -6.45 8.27
C HIS A 217 -15.68 -6.75 7.57
N VAL A 218 -16.49 -7.60 8.22
CA VAL A 218 -17.91 -7.85 7.90
C VAL A 218 -18.77 -6.96 8.83
N PRO A 219 -19.86 -6.32 8.34
CA PRO A 219 -20.47 -6.44 7.01
C PRO A 219 -19.95 -5.41 6.00
N GLY A 220 -19.09 -5.86 5.07
CA GLY A 220 -18.76 -5.19 3.81
C GLY A 220 -18.38 -3.71 3.93
N GLY A 221 -17.15 -3.44 4.38
CA GLY A 221 -16.61 -2.09 4.48
C GLY A 221 -15.18 -2.07 5.00
N SER A 222 -14.69 -0.87 5.28
CA SER A 222 -13.35 -0.63 5.80
C SER A 222 -13.39 0.48 6.85
N ASN A 223 -12.63 0.31 7.93
CA ASN A 223 -12.30 1.40 8.82
C ASN A 223 -11.23 2.27 8.13
N VAL A 224 -11.52 3.56 8.00
CA VAL A 224 -10.64 4.53 7.37
C VAL A 224 -10.19 5.55 8.40
N LEU A 225 -8.88 5.67 8.58
CA LEU A 225 -8.20 6.69 9.37
C LEU A 225 -7.94 7.92 8.50
N TYR A 226 -8.31 9.10 9.01
CA TYR A 226 -8.14 10.38 8.34
C TYR A 226 -7.03 11.21 8.99
N MET A 227 -6.63 12.30 8.33
CA MET A 227 -5.49 13.12 8.74
C MET A 227 -5.66 13.86 10.07
N ASP A 228 -6.89 14.17 10.46
CA ASP A 228 -7.20 14.71 11.79
C ASP A 228 -7.20 13.64 12.90
N GLY A 229 -6.92 12.37 12.56
CA GLY A 229 -6.86 11.24 13.48
C GLY A 229 -8.20 10.56 13.77
N HIS A 230 -9.31 11.00 13.19
CA HIS A 230 -10.58 10.29 13.35
C HIS A 230 -10.62 9.02 12.48
N VAL A 231 -11.43 8.06 12.91
CA VAL A 231 -11.72 6.84 12.15
C VAL A 231 -13.20 6.79 11.83
N ARG A 232 -13.52 6.49 10.57
CA ARG A 232 -14.90 6.30 10.09
C ARG A 232 -14.99 4.97 9.37
N PHE A 233 -16.06 4.21 9.66
CA PHE A 233 -16.39 3.03 8.88
C PHE A 233 -17.09 3.46 7.59
N LEU A 234 -16.54 3.06 6.45
CA LEU A 234 -17.13 3.26 5.13
C LEU A 234 -17.63 1.95 4.57
N LYS A 235 -18.84 1.96 4.00
CA LYS A 235 -19.29 0.85 3.18
C LYS A 235 -18.63 0.96 1.81
N LEU A 236 -18.57 -0.18 1.15
CA LEU A 236 -17.96 -0.25 -0.16
C LEU A 236 -18.85 0.37 -1.21
N LYS A 237 -18.19 0.91 -2.23
CA LYS A 237 -18.83 1.59 -3.36
C LYS A 237 -19.67 2.80 -2.92
N GLU A 238 -19.46 3.29 -1.69
CA GLU A 238 -20.16 4.45 -1.16
C GLU A 238 -19.37 5.72 -1.49
N GLU A 239 -18.11 5.80 -1.03
CA GLU A 239 -17.23 6.95 -1.25
C GLU A 239 -15.75 6.55 -1.18
N TYR A 240 -14.87 7.43 -1.66
CA TYR A 240 -13.41 7.27 -1.54
C TYR A 240 -12.97 7.26 -0.06
N PRO A 241 -12.02 6.41 0.37
CA PRO A 241 -11.21 5.46 -0.42
C PRO A 241 -11.82 4.07 -0.58
N CYS A 242 -13.12 3.87 -0.35
CA CYS A 242 -13.81 2.57 -0.43
C CYS A 242 -14.64 2.38 -1.70
N ALA A 243 -14.37 3.16 -2.75
CA ALA A 243 -15.07 3.12 -4.02
C ALA A 243 -14.08 3.28 -5.18
N ASP A 244 -14.44 2.66 -6.31
CA ASP A 244 -13.80 2.88 -7.61
C ASP A 244 -14.49 4.02 -8.35
N ASP A 245 -13.80 4.64 -9.30
CA ASP A 245 -14.46 5.53 -10.26
C ASP A 245 -15.35 4.73 -11.25
N PRO A 246 -16.26 5.38 -11.99
CA PRO A 246 -17.10 4.71 -12.97
C PRO A 246 -16.33 3.93 -14.04
N GLU A 247 -16.93 2.86 -14.57
CA GLU A 247 -16.36 2.07 -15.67
C GLU A 247 -16.01 2.94 -16.89
N GLY A 248 -14.84 2.71 -17.48
CA GLY A 248 -14.26 3.47 -18.58
C GLY A 248 -13.52 4.73 -18.16
N THR A 249 -13.38 4.99 -16.86
CA THR A 249 -12.55 6.10 -16.33
C THR A 249 -11.23 5.58 -15.80
N TYR A 250 -10.27 6.48 -15.58
CA TYR A 250 -8.93 6.09 -15.13
C TYR A 250 -8.96 5.37 -13.77
N GLY A 251 -9.74 5.86 -12.79
CA GLY A 251 -9.80 5.30 -11.44
C GLY A 251 -10.68 4.05 -11.26
N GLU A 252 -11.12 3.41 -12.35
CA GLU A 252 -12.06 2.27 -12.30
C GLU A 252 -11.51 1.02 -11.59
N ASP A 253 -10.18 0.88 -11.55
CA ASP A 253 -9.47 -0.28 -10.99
C ASP A 253 -8.71 0.04 -9.69
N PHE A 254 -9.08 1.13 -9.00
CA PHE A 254 -8.41 1.52 -7.75
C PHE A 254 -8.47 0.41 -6.67
N SER A 255 -9.57 -0.34 -6.61
CA SER A 255 -9.76 -1.46 -5.70
C SER A 255 -8.76 -2.59 -5.91
N GLY A 256 -8.23 -2.77 -7.12
CA GLY A 256 -7.15 -3.75 -7.38
C GLY A 256 -5.87 -3.43 -6.62
N PHE A 257 -5.62 -2.15 -6.35
CA PHE A 257 -4.51 -1.68 -5.52
C PHE A 257 -4.84 -1.75 -4.04
N CYS A 258 -6.04 -1.32 -3.64
CA CYS A 258 -6.48 -1.41 -2.23
C CYS A 258 -6.45 -2.84 -1.71
N ALA A 259 -6.71 -3.80 -2.59
CA ALA A 259 -6.67 -5.21 -2.30
C ALA A 259 -5.26 -5.66 -1.89
N ALA A 260 -4.19 -5.04 -2.41
CA ALA A 260 -2.80 -5.43 -2.15
C ALA A 260 -2.44 -5.51 -0.66
N GLY A 261 -3.12 -4.72 0.19
CA GLY A 261 -2.92 -4.80 1.64
C GLY A 261 -3.64 -5.96 2.33
N ALA A 262 -4.53 -6.69 1.68
CA ALA A 262 -5.42 -7.61 2.38
C ALA A 262 -4.79 -8.93 2.77
N GLY A 263 -3.74 -9.41 2.07
CA GLY A 263 -3.40 -10.84 2.14
C GLY A 263 -4.62 -11.71 1.77
N TYR A 264 -4.60 -12.32 0.61
CA TYR A 264 -5.78 -12.91 -0.02
C TYR A 264 -5.63 -14.40 0.07
N GLY A 265 -6.72 -15.12 0.32
CA GLY A 265 -6.79 -16.58 0.29
C GLY A 265 -6.85 -17.16 -1.11
#